data_AF-A0A517P6L4-F1
#
_entry.id   AF-A0A517P6L4-F1
#
_cell.length_a   1.000
_cell.length_b   1.000
_cell.length_c   1.000
_cell.angle_alpha   90.00
_cell.angle_beta   90.00
_cell.angle_gamma   90.00
#
_symmetry.space_group_name_H-M   'P 1'
#
loop_
_entity.id
_entity.type
_entity.pdbx_description
1 polymer ?
#
loop_
_entity_poly.entity_id
_entity_poly.type
_entity_poly.pdbx_seq_one_letter_code
_entity_poly.pdbx_strand_id
1 'polypeptide(L)' 'MNDDPRQQRLRQLGHDVKTQLLVVSLGLEALQGLRDDPEEFAQVCQEIRRDGVEPMKELIDAILKTAHAAPGTLPE' A
#
# COMPACT_ATOMS: atom_id res chain seq x y z
N MET A 1 22.78 2.77 -18.03
CA MET A 1 21.45 3.39 -18.09
C MET A 1 21.28 4.19 -16.81
N ASN A 2 21.30 5.52 -16.87
CA ASN A 2 20.88 6.35 -15.73
C ASN A 2 19.36 6.39 -15.80
N ASP A 3 18.70 5.61 -14.97
CA ASP A 3 17.25 5.71 -14.85
C ASP A 3 16.88 7.10 -14.32
N ASP A 4 15.86 7.71 -14.92
CA ASP A 4 15.25 8.95 -14.43
C ASP A 4 14.89 8.77 -12.94
N PRO A 5 15.33 9.66 -12.02
CA PRO A 5 15.00 9.59 -10.59
C PRO A 5 13.50 9.41 -10.33
N ARG A 6 12.65 9.98 -11.19
CA ARG A 6 11.20 9.79 -11.12
C ARG A 6 10.79 8.36 -11.42
N GLN A 7 11.38 7.72 -12.43
CA GLN A 7 11.12 6.31 -12.75
C GLN A 7 11.62 5.38 -11.64
N GLN A 8 12.77 5.69 -11.02
CA GLN A 8 13.25 4.94 -9.86
C GLN A 8 12.28 5.06 -8.68
N ARG A 9 11.79 6.27 -8.39
CA ARG A 9 10.80 6.50 -7.33
C ARG A 9 9.47 5.77 -7.60
N LEU A 10 8.96 5.82 -8.82
CA LEU A 10 7.75 5.09 -9.21
C LEU A 10 7.91 3.58 -9.06
N ARG A 11 9.08 3.02 -9.41
CA ARG A 11 9.36 1.59 -9.21
C ARG A 11 9.41 1.22 -7.73
N GLN A 12 9.99 2.07 -6.88
CA GLN A 12 10.00 1.87 -5.43
C GLN A 12 8.58 1.86 -4.87
N LEU A 13 7.80 2.90 -5.18
CA LEU A 13 6.40 3.00 -4.73
C LEU A 13 5.55 1.82 -5.23
N GLY A 14 5.79 1.35 -6.46
CA GLY A 14 5.15 0.15 -6.99
C GLY A 14 5.52 -1.13 -6.24
N HIS A 15 6.75 -1.21 -5.70
CA HIS A 15 7.16 -2.30 -4.82
C HIS A 15 6.45 -2.21 -3.47
N ASP A 16 6.38 -1.01 -2.90
CA ASP A 16 5.76 -0.76 -1.59
C ASP A 16 4.25 -1.07 -1.63
N VAL A 17 3.55 -0.74 -2.73
CA VAL A 17 2.13 -1.09 -2.93
C VAL A 17 1.91 -2.61 -2.93
N LYS A 18 2.81 -3.38 -3.56
CA LYS A 18 2.69 -4.85 -3.56
C LYS A 18 2.79 -5.43 -2.16
N THR A 19 3.65 -4.85 -1.31
CA THR A 19 3.77 -5.25 0.10
C THR A 19 2.45 -5.02 0.84
N GLN A 20 1.83 -3.85 0.67
CA GLN A 20 0.55 -3.56 1.32
C GLN A 20 -0.59 -4.45 0.80
N LEU A 21 -0.59 -4.77 -0.50
CA LEU A 21 -1.55 -5.71 -1.08
C LEU A 21 -1.41 -7.12 -0.48
N LEU A 22 -0.19 -7.55 -0.17
CA LEU A 22 0.03 -8.84 0.50
C LEU A 22 -0.56 -8.83 1.91
N VAL A 23 -0.36 -7.77 2.70
CA VAL A 23 -0.94 -7.62 4.04
C VAL A 23 -2.47 -7.73 3.98
N VAL A 24 -3.10 -6.98 3.07
CA VAL A 24 -4.56 -7.04 2.88
C VAL A 24 -5.01 -8.43 2.46
N SER A 25 -4.30 -9.09 1.53
CA SER A 25 -4.66 -10.43 1.05
C SER A 25 -4.60 -11.48 2.16
N LEU A 26 -3.53 -11.50 2.95
CA LEU A 26 -3.38 -12.42 4.08
C LEU A 26 -4.42 -12.16 5.17
N GLY A 27 -4.72 -10.90 5.47
CA GLY A 27 -5.79 -10.57 6.41
C GLY A 27 -7.16 -11.03 5.92
N LEU A 28 -7.46 -10.88 4.62
CA LEU A 28 -8.71 -11.38 4.04
C LEU A 28 -8.81 -12.91 4.11
N GLU A 29 -7.70 -13.63 3.94
CA GLU A 29 -7.65 -15.09 4.14
C GLU A 29 -7.91 -15.44 5.62
N ALA A 30 -7.29 -14.73 6.56
CA ALA A 30 -7.50 -14.94 8.00
C ALA A 30 -8.98 -14.73 8.40
N LEU A 31 -9.65 -13.70 7.86
CA LEU A 31 -11.07 -13.46 8.10
C LEU A 31 -11.98 -14.61 7.66
N GLN A 32 -11.56 -15.46 6.72
CA GLN A 32 -12.35 -16.64 6.34
C GLN A 32 -12.40 -17.69 7.46
N GLY A 33 -11.34 -17.80 8.26
CA GLY A 33 -11.26 -18.71 9.41
C GLY A 33 -11.94 -18.17 10.68
N LEU A 34 -12.14 -16.86 10.78
CA LEU A 34 -12.67 -16.19 11.98
C LEU A 34 -14.16 -15.85 11.89
N ARG A 35 -14.91 -16.45 10.96
CA ARG A 35 -16.33 -16.10 10.73
C ARG A 35 -17.22 -16.33 11.94
N ASP A 36 -16.86 -17.30 12.78
CA ASP A 36 -17.62 -17.68 13.98
C ASP A 36 -17.09 -16.99 15.26
N ASP A 37 -16.03 -16.18 15.16
CA ASP A 37 -15.48 -15.37 16.24
C ASP A 37 -15.58 -13.87 15.90
N PRO A 38 -16.67 -13.20 16.27
CA PRO A 38 -16.92 -11.81 15.89
C PRO A 38 -15.93 -10.83 16.54
N GLU A 39 -15.32 -11.16 17.68
CA GLU A 39 -14.36 -10.28 18.36
C GLU A 39 -13.02 -10.31 17.62
N GLU A 40 -12.48 -11.50 17.36
CA GLU A 40 -11.24 -11.65 16.59
C GLU A 40 -11.42 -11.16 15.14
N PHE A 41 -12.59 -11.41 14.52
CA PHE A 41 -12.90 -10.88 13.19
C PHE A 41 -12.83 -9.34 13.15
N ALA A 42 -13.42 -8.68 14.15
CA ALA A 42 -13.40 -7.22 14.26
C ALA A 42 -11.98 -6.70 14.46
N GLN A 43 -11.16 -7.37 15.27
CA GLN A 43 -9.76 -7.02 15.47
C GLN A 43 -8.96 -7.12 14.17
N VAL A 44 -9.05 -8.24 13.46
CA VAL A 44 -8.34 -8.44 12.19
C VAL A 44 -8.80 -7.42 11.14
N CYS A 45 -10.08 -7.06 11.11
CA CYS A 45 -10.57 -5.99 10.24
C CYS A 45 -9.93 -4.62 10.56
N GLN A 46 -9.68 -4.31 11.84
CA GLN A 46 -8.99 -3.09 12.23
C GLN A 46 -7.53 -3.12 11.79
N GLU A 47 -6.85 -4.26 11.96
CA GLU A 47 -5.45 -4.44 11.54
C GLU A 47 -5.31 -4.30 10.02
N ILE A 48 -6.16 -4.95 9.22
CA ILE A 48 -6.19 -4.78 7.75
C ILE A 48 -6.37 -3.31 7.37
N ARG A 49 -7.24 -2.59 8.08
CA ARG A 49 -7.50 -1.18 7.79
C ARG A 49 -6.27 -0.31 8.08
N ARG A 50 -5.73 -0.42 9.30
CA ARG A 50 -4.62 0.40 9.80
C ARG A 50 -3.31 0.08 9.09
N ASP A 51 -3.02 -1.20 8.88
CA ASP A 51 -1.70 -1.65 8.45
C ASP A 51 -1.65 -1.97 6.95
N GLY A 52 -2.81 -2.14 6.29
CA GLY A 52 -2.90 -2.40 4.86
C GLY A 52 -3.54 -1.26 4.08
N VAL A 53 -4.80 -0.93 4.39
CA VAL A 53 -5.61 0.00 3.57
C VAL A 53 -5.16 1.45 3.71
N GLU A 54 -4.90 1.93 4.92
CA GLU A 54 -4.46 3.32 5.16
C GLU A 54 -3.10 3.63 4.51
N PRO A 55 -2.03 2.83 4.75
CA PRO A 55 -0.74 3.03 4.08
C PRO A 55 -0.85 2.94 2.55
N MET A 56 -1.72 2.06 2.05
CA MET A 56 -1.93 1.93 0.60
C MET A 56 -2.51 3.19 -0.03
N LYS A 57 -3.41 3.90 0.66
CA LYS A 57 -3.93 5.19 0.18
C LYS A 57 -2.82 6.23 0.07
N GLU A 58 -1.95 6.30 1.09
CA GLU A 58 -0.80 7.22 1.09
C GLU A 58 0.17 6.91 -0.06
N LEU A 59 0.44 5.63 -0.31
CA LEU A 59 1.29 5.19 -1.42
C LEU A 59 0.68 5.52 -2.79
N ILE A 60 -0.62 5.34 -2.96
CA ILE A 60 -1.32 5.72 -4.20
C ILE A 60 -1.22 7.23 -4.42
N ASP A 61 -1.45 8.04 -3.37
CA ASP A 61 -1.28 9.50 -3.45
C ASP A 61 0.16 9.88 -3.82
N ALA A 62 1.16 9.20 -3.25
CA ALA A 62 2.57 9.41 -3.59
C ALA A 62 2.88 9.05 -5.06
N ILE A 63 2.28 7.97 -5.58
CA ILE A 63 2.39 7.60 -7.00
C ILE A 63 1.78 8.68 -7.88
N LEU A 64 0.57 9.14 -7.57
CA LEU A 64 -0.11 10.18 -8.34
C LEU A 64 0.71 11.48 -8.34
N LYS A 65 1.22 11.92 -7.19
CA LYS A 65 2.10 13.09 -7.09
C LYS A 65 3.37 12.94 -7.92
N THR A 66 4.00 11.77 -7.85
CA THR A 66 5.25 11.48 -8.59
C THR A 66 5.02 11.39 -10.10
N ALA A 67 3.90 10.81 -10.53
CA ALA A 67 3.55 10.68 -11.94
C ALA A 67 3.19 12.03 -12.60
N HIS A 68 2.55 12.93 -11.85
CA HIS A 68 2.16 14.27 -12.31
C HIS A 68 3.23 15.35 -12.08
N ALA A 69 4.31 15.04 -11.35
CA ALA A 69 5.43 15.96 -11.17
C ALA A 69 6.09 16.29 -12.52
N ALA A 70 6.34 17.58 -12.76
CA ALA A 70 7.08 18.04 -13.93
C ALA A 70 8.49 17.40 -13.94
N PRO A 71 9.05 17.08 -15.11
CA PRO A 71 10.41 16.54 -15.19
C PRO A 71 11.39 17.53 -14.56
N GLY A 72 12.05 17.11 -13.46
CA GLY A 72 13.05 17.91 -12.74
C GLY A 72 12.64 18.43 -11.35
N THR A 73 11.39 18.25 -10.91
CA THR A 73 10.94 18.65 -9.56
C THR A 73 10.42 17.43 -8.81
N LEU A 74 11.31 16.67 -8.18
CA LEU A 74 10.90 15.73 -7.13
C LEU A 74 10.98 16.47 -5.80
N PRO A 75 9.90 16.58 -5.01
CA PRO A 75 10.01 16.98 -3.63
C PRO A 75 10.79 15.92 -2.84
N GLU A 76 11.67 16.39 -1.95
CA GLU A 76 12.49 15.58 -1.03
C GLU A 76 11.67 14.60 -0.19
#